data_AF-A0A8J4W2G0-F1
#
_entry.id   AF-A0A8J4W2G0-F1
#
_cell.length_a   1.000
_cell.length_b   1.000
_cell.length_c   1.000
_cell.angle_alpha   90.00
_cell.angle_beta   90.00
_cell.angle_gamma   90.00
#
_symmetry.space_group_name_H-M   'P 1'
#
loop_
_entity.id
_entity.type
_entity.pdbx_description
1 polymer ?
#
loop_
_entity_poly.entity_id
_entity_poly.type
_entity_poly.pdbx_seq_one_letter_code
_entity_poly.pdbx_strand_id
1 'polypeptide(L)'
;SKYSKKVDVPDFVITNGSTVRLNHATSMAFGSAYLETTSSIGEFQDLILWEQLTDAARTALDTVDFGDAKVPFIDANFAEKLEKAWPF
;
A
#
# COMPACT_ATOMS: atom_id res chain seq x y z
N SER A 1 -9.38 -7.08 1.23
CA SER A 1 -7.97 -6.82 1.58
C SER A 1 -7.83 -6.77 3.09
N LYS A 2 -6.81 -7.42 3.64
CA LYS A 2 -6.48 -7.38 5.08
C LYS A 2 -5.37 -6.35 5.31
N TYR A 3 -5.32 -5.73 6.49
CA TYR A 3 -4.31 -4.74 6.86
C TYR A 3 -3.58 -5.16 8.14
N SER A 4 -2.24 -5.05 8.13
CA SER A 4 -1.44 -5.09 9.36
C SER A 4 -1.43 -3.68 9.96
N LYS A 5 -2.20 -3.48 11.03
CA LYS A 5 -2.41 -2.16 11.66
C LYS A 5 -1.38 -1.95 12.77
N LYS A 6 -0.76 -0.77 12.80
CA LYS A 6 0.19 -0.34 13.83
C LYS A 6 -0.22 1.05 14.30
N VAL A 7 -0.57 1.18 15.58
CA VAL A 7 -0.87 2.47 16.22
C VAL A 7 0.44 3.13 16.64
N ASP A 8 1.22 2.40 17.43
CA ASP A 8 2.56 2.81 17.82
C ASP A 8 3.58 2.08 16.93
N VAL A 9 4.10 2.78 15.92
CA VAL A 9 5.13 2.25 15.02
C VAL A 9 6.49 2.38 15.72
N PRO A 10 7.25 1.29 15.92
CA PRO A 10 8.56 1.37 16.58
C PRO A 10 9.57 2.21 15.79
N ASP A 11 10.42 2.98 16.50
CA ASP A 11 11.41 3.87 15.88
C ASP A 11 12.35 3.18 14.90
N PHE A 12 12.73 1.91 15.16
CA PHE A 12 13.63 1.17 14.27
C PHE A 12 13.01 0.85 12.89
N VAL A 13 11.70 1.00 12.74
CA VAL A 13 10.97 0.88 11.48
C VAL A 13 10.94 2.21 10.72
N ILE A 14 11.27 3.33 11.37
CA ILE A 14 11.17 4.68 10.80
C ILE A 14 12.57 5.24 10.50
N THR A 15 12.85 5.57 9.24
CA THR A 15 14.05 6.32 8.85
C THR A 15 13.80 7.81 8.99
N ASN A 16 14.74 8.53 9.62
CA ASN A 16 14.74 9.99 9.76
C ASN A 16 13.40 10.58 10.28
N GLY A 17 12.69 9.82 11.13
CA GLY A 17 11.45 10.25 11.77
C GLY A 17 10.19 10.29 10.90
N SER A 18 10.27 10.05 9.59
CA SER A 18 9.09 10.18 8.70
C SER A 18 8.94 9.07 7.65
N THR A 19 9.97 8.26 7.41
CA THR A 19 9.94 7.23 6.36
C THR A 19 9.75 5.84 6.96
N VAL A 20 8.54 5.29 6.87
CA VAL A 20 8.24 3.92 7.30
C VAL A 20 8.91 2.91 6.35
N ARG A 21 9.64 1.94 6.91
CA ARG A 21 10.26 0.84 6.18
C ARG A 21 9.28 -0.32 5.98
N LEU A 22 9.08 -0.72 4.74
CA LEU A 22 8.20 -1.81 4.35
C LEU A 22 8.98 -2.95 3.68
N ASN A 23 8.54 -4.18 3.92
CA ASN A 23 9.02 -5.39 3.27
C ASN A 23 7.90 -5.98 2.42
N HIS A 24 8.22 -6.38 1.18
CA HIS A 24 7.33 -7.12 0.30
C HIS A 24 7.72 -8.60 0.35
N ALA A 25 6.90 -9.40 1.03
CA ALA A 25 7.23 -10.77 1.37
C ALA A 25 6.21 -11.76 0.79
N THR A 26 6.63 -13.02 0.70
CA THR A 26 5.73 -14.16 0.43
C THR A 26 5.89 -15.19 1.53
N SER A 27 4.80 -15.86 1.88
CA SER A 27 4.86 -17.02 2.76
C SER A 27 3.80 -18.04 2.34
N MET A 28 4.09 -19.32 2.59
CA MET A 28 3.13 -20.39 2.31
C MET A 28 1.83 -20.22 3.12
N ALA A 29 1.91 -19.66 4.34
CA ALA A 29 0.76 -19.44 5.21
C ALA A 29 -0.20 -18.35 4.71
N PHE A 30 0.31 -17.33 4.00
CA PHE A 30 -0.49 -16.21 3.51
C PHE A 30 -0.94 -16.39 2.05
N GLY A 31 -0.39 -17.36 1.31
CA GLY A 31 -0.81 -17.75 -0.05
C GLY A 31 -0.52 -16.72 -1.15
N SER A 32 -0.46 -15.44 -0.82
CA SER A 32 -0.14 -14.32 -1.72
C SER A 32 0.93 -13.42 -1.09
N ALA A 33 1.51 -12.55 -1.91
CA ALA A 33 2.44 -11.54 -1.41
C ALA A 33 1.73 -10.57 -0.46
N TYR A 34 2.47 -10.08 0.54
CA TYR A 34 1.97 -9.15 1.54
C TYR A 34 3.03 -8.13 1.93
N LEU A 35 2.58 -7.03 2.54
CA LEU A 35 3.43 -5.98 3.08
C LEU A 35 3.46 -6.06 4.60
N GLU A 36 4.65 -5.84 5.17
CA GLU A 36 4.87 -5.71 6.61
C GLU A 36 5.92 -4.65 6.91
N THR A 37 5.90 -4.12 8.13
CA THR A 37 6.95 -3.24 8.63
C THR A 37 8.25 -4.01 8.85
N THR A 38 9.41 -3.40 8.56
CA THR A 38 10.72 -4.05 8.71
C THR A 38 11.77 -3.12 9.34
N SER A 39 12.81 -3.70 9.94
CA SER A 39 14.02 -2.97 10.35
C SER A 39 15.01 -2.78 9.20
N SER A 40 14.89 -3.54 8.11
CA SER A 40 15.80 -3.46 6.97
C SER A 40 15.65 -2.15 6.21
N ILE A 41 16.77 -1.56 5.79
CA ILE A 41 16.75 -0.37 4.92
C ILE A 41 16.32 -0.82 3.51
N GLY A 42 15.31 -0.17 2.96
CA GLY A 42 14.83 -0.38 1.61
C GLY A 42 15.28 0.71 0.64
N GLU A 43 14.56 0.83 -0.47
CA GLU A 43 14.80 1.80 -1.54
C GLU A 43 13.57 2.68 -1.76
N PHE A 44 13.77 3.83 -2.43
CA PHE A 44 12.70 4.72 -2.86
C PHE A 44 12.31 4.44 -4.31
N GLN A 45 11.06 4.74 -4.67
CA GLN A 45 10.55 4.71 -6.03
C GLN A 45 10.04 6.10 -6.40
N ASP A 46 10.03 6.43 -7.69
CA ASP A 46 9.48 7.70 -8.16
C ASP A 46 7.97 7.76 -7.86
N LEU A 47 7.56 8.83 -7.17
CA LEU A 47 6.19 9.02 -6.76
C LEU A 47 5.41 9.80 -7.83
N ILE A 48 4.29 9.24 -8.26
CA ILE A 48 3.24 9.94 -9.01
C ILE A 48 1.92 9.83 -8.23
N LEU A 49 1.31 10.98 -7.94
CA LEU A 49 0.03 11.04 -7.24
C LEU A 49 -1.13 10.75 -8.22
N TRP A 50 -2.26 10.28 -7.69
CA TRP A 50 -3.46 9.96 -8.49
C TRP A 50 -3.93 11.14 -9.36
N GLU A 51 -3.84 12.34 -8.80
CA GLU A 51 -4.22 13.62 -9.39
C GLU A 51 -3.21 14.11 -10.42
N GLN A 52 -1.97 13.60 -10.37
CA GLN A 52 -0.92 13.89 -11.34
C GLN A 52 -0.96 12.96 -12.56
N LEU A 53 -1.70 11.85 -12.49
CA LEU A 53 -1.90 10.96 -13.63
C LEU A 53 -2.67 11.66 -14.76
N THR A 54 -2.48 11.17 -15.99
CA THR A 54 -3.35 11.55 -17.11
C THR A 54 -4.74 10.93 -16.94
N ASP A 55 -5.75 11.52 -17.59
CA ASP A 55 -7.11 10.95 -17.59
C ASP A 55 -7.13 9.52 -18.13
N ALA A 56 -6.32 9.24 -19.15
CA ALA A 56 -6.19 7.89 -19.73
C ALA A 56 -5.63 6.89 -18.72
N ALA A 57 -4.63 7.27 -17.92
CA ALA A 57 -4.05 6.40 -16.90
C ALA A 57 -5.02 6.15 -15.74
N ARG A 58 -5.74 7.19 -15.26
CA ARG A 58 -6.80 7.02 -14.26
C ARG A 58 -7.90 6.08 -14.77
N THR A 59 -8.38 6.31 -15.99
CA THR A 59 -9.41 5.47 -16.63
C THR A 59 -8.96 4.02 -16.74
N ALA A 60 -7.71 3.77 -17.14
CA ALA A 60 -7.18 2.41 -17.21
C ALA A 60 -7.13 1.73 -15.83
N LEU A 61 -6.66 2.44 -14.80
CA LEU A 61 -6.59 1.90 -13.44
C LEU A 61 -7.98 1.63 -12.83
N ASP A 62 -8.99 2.38 -13.24
CA ASP A 62 -10.38 2.23 -12.79
C ASP A 62 -11.13 1.09 -13.51
N THR A 63 -10.82 0.85 -14.79
CA THR A 63 -11.64 -0.03 -15.66
C THR A 63 -10.99 -1.36 -16.03
N VAL A 64 -9.65 -1.46 -16.00
CA VAL A 64 -8.96 -2.69 -16.38
C VAL A 64 -9.18 -3.77 -15.33
N ASP A 65 -9.44 -4.99 -15.80
CA ASP A 65 -9.49 -6.16 -14.95
C ASP A 65 -8.07 -6.66 -14.61
N PHE A 66 -7.65 -6.43 -13.37
CA PHE A 66 -6.40 -6.95 -12.81
C PHE A 66 -6.57 -8.35 -12.20
N GLY A 67 -7.63 -9.06 -12.56
CA GLY A 67 -7.99 -10.37 -12.03
C GLY A 67 -8.36 -10.29 -10.54
N ASP A 68 -7.69 -11.12 -9.74
CA ASP A 68 -7.87 -11.16 -8.29
C ASP A 68 -7.33 -9.88 -7.59
N ALA A 69 -6.43 -9.16 -8.25
CA ALA A 69 -5.90 -7.90 -7.72
C ALA A 69 -6.90 -6.76 -7.90
N LYS A 70 -6.92 -5.83 -6.93
CA LYS A 70 -7.76 -4.62 -6.95
C LYS A 70 -6.89 -3.41 -6.69
N VAL A 71 -7.02 -2.38 -7.53
CA VAL A 71 -6.28 -1.11 -7.37
C VAL A 71 -6.84 -0.39 -6.14
N PRO A 72 -6.02 -0.13 -5.10
CA PRO A 72 -6.55 0.31 -3.80
C PRO A 72 -6.80 1.82 -3.72
N PHE A 73 -6.28 2.61 -4.65
CA PHE A 73 -6.30 4.08 -4.59
C PHE A 73 -7.20 4.75 -5.64
N ILE A 74 -7.97 3.96 -6.41
CA ILE A 74 -9.00 4.51 -7.32
C ILE A 74 -10.19 5.02 -6.52
N ASP A 75 -10.93 5.98 -7.09
CA ASP A 75 -12.08 6.62 -6.47
C ASP A 75 -13.11 5.61 -5.93
N ALA A 76 -13.41 4.56 -6.71
CA ALA A 76 -14.37 3.52 -6.33
C ALA A 76 -13.97 2.73 -5.07
N ASN A 77 -12.67 2.63 -4.77
CA ASN A 77 -12.14 1.82 -3.68
C ASN A 77 -11.59 2.63 -2.52
N PHE A 78 -11.14 3.88 -2.76
CA PHE A 78 -10.27 4.61 -1.84
C PHE A 78 -10.89 4.79 -0.45
N ALA A 79 -12.14 5.24 -0.36
CA ALA A 79 -12.83 5.44 0.92
C ALA A 79 -12.97 4.13 1.72
N GLU A 80 -13.37 3.03 1.07
CA GLU A 80 -13.48 1.71 1.70
C GLU A 80 -12.11 1.20 2.19
N LYS A 81 -11.04 1.45 1.42
CA LYS A 81 -9.68 1.08 1.82
C LYS A 81 -9.22 1.88 3.04
N LEU A 82 -9.53 3.18 3.12
CA LEU A 82 -9.23 4.01 4.29
C LEU A 82 -9.96 3.50 5.54
N GLU A 83 -11.25 3.21 5.44
CA GLU A 83 -12.03 2.65 6.56
C GLU A 83 -11.44 1.32 7.05
N LYS A 84 -11.11 0.42 6.13
CA LYS A 84 -10.50 -0.88 6.48
C LYS A 84 -9.09 -0.73 7.07
N ALA A 85 -8.34 0.28 6.64
CA ALA A 85 -6.99 0.56 7.12
C ALA A 85 -6.97 1.29 8.48
N TRP A 86 -8.08 1.89 8.90
CA TRP A 86 -8.18 2.67 10.14
C TRP A 86 -7.66 1.90 11.37
N PRO A 87 -6.61 2.38 12.07
CA PRO A 87 -5.95 1.61 13.12
C PRO A 87 -6.49 1.84 14.54
N PHE A 88 -7.53 2.66 14.71
CA PHE A 88 -8.10 3.01 16.01
C PHE A 88 -9.51 2.45 16.23
#